data_AF-A0A1G8G7I1-F1
#
_entry.id   AF-A0A1G8G7I1-F1
#
_cell.length_a   1.000
_cell.length_b   1.000
_cell.length_c   1.000
_cell.angle_alpha   90.00
_cell.angle_beta   90.00
_cell.angle_gamma   90.00
#
_symmetry.space_group_name_H-M   'P 1'
#
loop_
_entity.id
_entity.type
_entity.pdbx_description
1 polymer ?
#
loop_
_entity_poly.entity_id
_entity_poly.type
_entity_poly.pdbx_seq_one_letter_code
_entity_poly.pdbx_strand_id
1 'polypeptide(L)'
;MKNIVITAAAVLSLLVTLGFFIPIQLSAPPDARTIVDHTNHIYVTPPCFNQADLSNYLQEADYSEAKDLDYKPESSCTQETLIEKNVPINIALLKTIGISETKWDDETIWG
;
A
#
# COMPACT_ATOMS: atom_id res chain seq x y z
N MET A 1 46.57 -7.63 4.64
CA MET A 1 45.28 -8.33 4.82
C MET A 1 44.32 -7.57 5.73
N LYS A 2 44.69 -7.22 6.98
CA LYS A 2 43.81 -6.50 7.93
C LYS A 2 43.16 -5.22 7.38
N ASN A 3 43.93 -4.36 6.71
CA ASN A 3 43.41 -3.10 6.18
C ASN A 3 42.41 -3.32 5.03
N ILE A 4 42.61 -4.34 4.20
CA ILE A 4 41.69 -4.69 3.10
C ILE A 4 40.35 -5.15 3.67
N VAL A 5 40.37 -5.95 4.73
CA VAL A 5 39.15 -6.42 5.41
C VAL A 5 38.39 -5.25 6.03
N ILE A 6 39.09 -4.31 6.68
CA ILE A 6 38.45 -3.12 7.27
C ILE A 6 37.81 -2.24 6.19
N THR A 7 38.54 -1.96 5.10
CA THR A 7 38.00 -1.17 3.99
C THR A 7 36.79 -1.86 3.34
N ALA A 8 36.85 -3.17 3.12
CA ALA A 8 35.74 -3.94 2.56
C ALA A 8 34.50 -3.90 3.46
N ALA A 9 34.68 -4.05 4.78
CA ALA A 9 33.58 -3.95 5.75
C ALA A 9 32.96 -2.55 5.79
N ALA A 10 33.78 -1.49 5.74
CA ALA A 10 33.31 -0.12 5.72
C ALA A 10 32.49 0.19 4.45
N VAL A 11 32.97 -0.26 3.29
CA VAL A 11 32.25 -0.12 2.02
C VAL A 11 30.94 -0.89 2.04
N LEU A 12 30.95 -2.14 2.51
CA LEU A 12 29.74 -2.95 2.63
C LEU A 12 28.71 -2.29 3.55
N SER A 13 29.15 -1.81 4.72
CA SER A 13 28.28 -1.11 5.67
C SER A 13 27.66 0.14 5.04
N LEU A 14 28.44 0.91 4.27
CA LEU A 14 27.94 2.09 3.58
C LEU A 14 26.92 1.74 2.50
N LEU A 15 27.15 0.67 1.72
CA LEU A 15 26.20 0.23 0.70
C LEU A 15 24.89 -0.23 1.32
N VAL A 16 24.95 -0.96 2.43
CA VAL A 16 23.75 -1.40 3.16
C VAL A 16 22.97 -0.20 3.68
N THR A 17 23.62 0.78 4.33
CA THR A 17 22.91 1.95 4.86
C THR A 17 22.28 2.79 3.75
N LEU A 18 22.96 2.96 2.61
CA LEU A 18 22.39 3.65 1.45
C LEU A 18 21.18 2.90 0.86
N GLY A 19 21.21 1.57 0.88
CA GLY A 19 20.10 0.73 0.42
C GLY A 19 18.77 1.02 1.15
N PHE A 20 18.81 1.37 2.43
CA PHE A 20 17.61 1.69 3.21
C PHE A 20 16.87 2.96 2.74
N PHE A 21 17.52 3.84 1.97
CA PHE A 21 16.92 5.06 1.44
C PHE A 21 16.35 4.91 0.03
N ILE A 22 16.42 3.70 -0.57
CA ILE A 22 15.82 3.44 -1.87
C ILE A 22 14.29 3.56 -1.74
N PRO A 23 13.63 4.37 -2.59
CA PRO A 23 12.18 4.49 -2.57
C PRO A 23 11.52 3.25 -3.18
N ILE A 24 10.46 2.76 -2.53
CA ILE A 24 9.62 1.67 -2.99
C ILE A 24 8.14 2.10 -3.05
N GLN A 25 7.31 1.22 -3.61
CA GLN A 25 5.85 1.35 -3.58
C GLN A 25 5.29 0.42 -2.51
N LEU A 26 4.47 0.95 -1.60
CA LEU A 26 3.71 0.16 -0.65
C LEU A 26 2.29 -0.04 -1.15
N SER A 27 1.79 -1.26 -1.04
CA SER A 27 0.39 -1.56 -1.30
C SER A 27 -0.41 -1.51 0.00
N ALA A 28 -1.70 -1.22 -0.12
CA ALA A 28 -2.64 -1.27 0.97
C ALA A 28 -2.61 -2.63 1.67
N PRO A 29 -2.77 -2.67 3.00
CA PRO A 29 -2.83 -3.92 3.73
C PRO A 29 -4.09 -4.72 3.33
N PRO A 30 -4.11 -6.05 3.57
CA PRO A 30 -5.20 -6.93 3.14
C PRO A 30 -6.58 -6.57 3.70
N ASP A 31 -6.61 -5.94 4.87
CA ASP A 31 -7.76 -5.47 5.65
C ASP A 31 -8.13 -4.01 5.34
N ALA A 32 -7.48 -3.38 4.36
CA ALA A 32 -7.88 -2.04 3.93
C ALA A 32 -9.31 -2.07 3.39
N ARG A 33 -10.16 -1.19 3.91
CA ARG A 33 -11.57 -1.12 3.54
C ARG A 33 -11.78 -0.84 2.06
N THR A 34 -12.72 -1.55 1.46
CA THR A 34 -13.21 -1.37 0.10
C THR A 34 -14.72 -1.57 0.05
N ILE A 35 -15.34 -1.11 -1.03
CA ILE A 35 -16.74 -1.37 -1.35
C ILE A 35 -16.77 -2.10 -2.69
N VAL A 36 -17.40 -3.27 -2.74
CA VAL A 36 -17.57 -4.03 -3.98
C VAL A 36 -18.96 -3.80 -4.57
N ASP A 37 -19.02 -3.69 -5.90
CA ASP A 37 -20.26 -3.67 -6.68
C ASP A 37 -20.37 -4.97 -7.46
N HIS A 38 -21.29 -5.83 -7.03
CA HIS A 38 -21.46 -7.15 -7.64
C HIS A 38 -22.17 -7.12 -8.98
N THR A 39 -22.86 -6.03 -9.34
CA THR A 39 -23.49 -5.91 -10.67
C THR A 39 -22.42 -5.64 -11.73
N ASN A 40 -21.48 -4.76 -11.41
CA ASN A 40 -20.44 -4.32 -12.34
C ASN A 40 -19.13 -5.12 -12.21
N HIS A 41 -19.01 -5.97 -11.19
CA HIS A 41 -17.79 -6.74 -10.88
C HIS A 41 -16.56 -5.85 -10.68
N ILE A 42 -16.76 -4.76 -9.93
CA ILE A 42 -15.73 -3.78 -9.61
C ILE A 42 -15.68 -3.54 -8.10
N TYR A 43 -14.58 -2.96 -7.64
CA TYR A 43 -14.44 -2.46 -6.28
C TYR A 43 -14.00 -1.00 -6.30
N VAL A 44 -14.32 -0.27 -5.24
CA VAL A 44 -13.96 1.13 -5.03
C VAL A 44 -13.43 1.32 -3.61
N THR A 45 -12.47 2.22 -3.43
CA THR A 45 -11.99 2.59 -2.09
C THR A 45 -12.81 3.75 -1.53
N PRO A 46 -12.96 3.88 -0.19
CA PRO A 46 -13.75 4.95 0.44
C PRO A 46 -13.48 6.36 -0.11
N PRO A 47 -12.23 6.79 -0.36
CA PRO A 47 -11.96 8.14 -0.87
C PRO A 47 -12.51 8.40 -2.28
N CYS A 48 -12.75 7.34 -3.05
CA CYS A 48 -13.21 7.39 -4.44
C CYS A 48 -14.71 7.08 -4.58
N PHE A 49 -15.42 6.79 -3.48
CA PHE A 49 -16.81 6.32 -3.52
C PHE A 49 -17.76 7.33 -4.18
N ASN A 50 -17.68 8.60 -3.79
CA ASN A 50 -18.62 9.64 -4.23
C ASN A 50 -18.49 10.05 -5.72
N GLN A 51 -17.44 9.59 -6.40
CA GLN A 51 -17.19 9.88 -7.81
C GLN A 51 -17.36 8.65 -8.71
N ALA A 52 -17.60 7.47 -8.12
CA ALA A 52 -17.80 6.22 -8.83
C ALA A 52 -19.24 6.07 -9.30
N ASP A 53 -19.44 5.48 -10.47
CA ASP A 53 -20.77 5.09 -10.98
C ASP A 53 -21.08 3.67 -10.52
N LEU A 54 -21.85 3.55 -9.43
CA LEU A 54 -22.11 2.29 -8.73
C LEU A 54 -23.58 1.88 -8.84
N SER A 55 -23.81 0.56 -8.87
CA SER A 55 -25.14 -0.02 -8.74
C SER A 55 -25.64 -0.01 -7.30
N ASN A 56 -26.85 -0.51 -7.06
CA ASN A 56 -27.39 -0.69 -5.70
C ASN A 56 -27.02 -2.06 -5.07
N TYR A 57 -26.26 -2.90 -5.76
CA TYR A 57 -25.82 -4.20 -5.23
C TYR A 57 -24.39 -4.10 -4.67
N LEU A 58 -24.28 -3.35 -3.56
CA LEU A 58 -23.02 -3.02 -2.91
C LEU A 58 -22.80 -3.84 -1.65
N GLN A 59 -21.54 -4.17 -1.37
CA GLN A 59 -21.10 -4.82 -0.13
C GLN A 59 -19.80 -4.15 0.36
N GLU A 60 -19.72 -3.87 1.66
CA GLU A 60 -18.45 -3.51 2.31
C GLU A 60 -17.56 -4.76 2.41
N ALA A 61 -16.30 -4.63 2.01
CA ALA A 61 -15.36 -5.75 1.92
C ALA A 61 -13.94 -5.26 2.18
N ASP A 62 -13.04 -6.18 2.54
CA ASP A 62 -11.62 -5.85 2.65
C ASP A 62 -10.94 -5.96 1.29
N TYR A 63 -9.79 -5.29 1.11
CA TYR A 63 -9.04 -5.32 -0.14
C TYR A 63 -8.62 -6.74 -0.54
N SER A 64 -8.39 -7.61 0.42
CA SER A 64 -8.18 -9.05 0.19
C SER A 64 -9.41 -9.72 -0.44
N GLU A 65 -10.60 -9.52 0.10
CA GLU A 65 -11.85 -10.08 -0.43
C GLU A 65 -12.13 -9.57 -1.85
N ALA A 66 -11.93 -8.27 -2.10
CA ALA A 66 -12.09 -7.70 -3.45
C ALA A 66 -11.17 -8.37 -4.49
N LYS A 67 -9.94 -8.74 -4.08
CA LYS A 67 -9.00 -9.49 -4.92
C LYS A 67 -9.39 -10.96 -5.08
N ASP A 68 -9.89 -11.59 -4.01
CA ASP A 68 -10.35 -12.99 -4.04
C ASP A 68 -11.59 -13.16 -4.95
N LEU A 69 -12.42 -12.12 -5.07
CA LEU A 69 -13.55 -12.04 -6.00
C LEU A 69 -13.12 -11.79 -7.46
N ASP A 70 -11.84 -11.51 -7.73
CA ASP A 70 -11.29 -11.12 -9.05
C ASP A 70 -12.00 -9.88 -9.65
N TYR A 71 -12.44 -8.96 -8.79
CA TYR A 71 -13.08 -7.73 -9.23
C TYR A 71 -12.02 -6.68 -9.62
N LYS A 72 -12.36 -5.82 -10.57
CA LYS A 72 -11.44 -4.78 -11.04
C LYS A 72 -11.60 -3.49 -10.23
N PRO A 73 -10.54 -2.69 -10.08
CA PRO A 73 -10.72 -1.35 -9.55
C PRO A 73 -11.66 -0.55 -10.47
N GLU A 74 -12.60 0.17 -9.88
CA GLU A 74 -13.58 0.97 -10.61
C GLU A 74 -12.90 2.02 -11.52
N SER A 75 -11.83 2.65 -11.05
CA SER A 75 -11.10 3.68 -11.78
C SER A 75 -9.63 3.78 -11.33
N SER A 76 -8.88 4.68 -11.97
CA SER A 76 -7.51 5.02 -11.55
C SER A 76 -7.46 5.60 -10.14
N CYS A 77 -8.51 6.29 -9.66
CA CYS A 77 -8.55 6.76 -8.28
C CYS A 77 -8.44 5.59 -7.31
N THR A 78 -9.28 4.57 -7.48
CA THR A 78 -9.29 3.36 -6.64
C THR A 78 -7.93 2.66 -6.66
N GLN A 79 -7.29 2.59 -7.82
CA GLN A 79 -5.97 1.95 -7.92
C GLN A 79 -4.88 2.76 -7.21
N GLU A 80 -4.90 4.09 -7.33
CA GLU A 80 -3.88 4.97 -6.75
C GLU A 80 -4.03 5.13 -5.23
N THR A 81 -5.25 5.11 -4.70
CA THR A 81 -5.50 5.12 -3.25
C THR A 81 -4.99 3.86 -2.58
N LEU A 82 -4.89 2.74 -3.29
CA LEU A 82 -4.30 1.49 -2.77
C LEU A 82 -2.77 1.43 -2.83
N ILE A 83 -2.09 2.47 -3.35
CA ILE A 83 -0.63 2.49 -3.45
C ILE A 83 -0.04 3.75 -2.83
N GLU A 84 0.90 3.61 -1.91
CA GLU A 84 1.74 4.71 -1.45
C GLU A 84 3.07 4.69 -2.20
N LYS A 85 3.35 5.75 -2.99
CA LYS A 85 4.55 5.86 -3.82
C LYS A 85 5.68 6.53 -3.04
N ASN A 86 6.92 6.23 -3.43
CA ASN A 86 8.14 6.87 -2.92
C ASN A 86 8.40 6.69 -1.42
N VAL A 87 8.03 5.54 -0.85
CA VAL A 87 8.30 5.25 0.56
C VAL A 87 9.71 4.68 0.71
N PRO A 88 10.63 5.30 1.47
CA PRO A 88 11.94 4.73 1.73
C PRO A 88 11.83 3.39 2.48
N ILE A 89 12.71 2.41 2.18
CA ILE A 89 12.67 1.07 2.77
C ILE A 89 12.65 1.10 4.31
N ASN A 90 13.42 1.99 4.94
CA ASN A 90 13.40 2.12 6.40
C ASN A 90 12.03 2.53 6.94
N ILE A 91 11.32 3.44 6.27
CA ILE A 91 9.97 3.88 6.66
C ILE A 91 8.94 2.80 6.35
N ALA A 92 9.06 2.15 5.20
CA ALA A 92 8.22 1.04 4.82
C ALA A 92 8.24 -0.08 5.88
N LEU A 93 9.43 -0.42 6.38
CA LEU A 93 9.58 -1.41 7.45
C LEU A 93 8.82 -1.00 8.72
N LEU A 94 8.94 0.27 9.14
CA LEU A 94 8.25 0.80 10.31
C LEU A 94 6.73 0.77 10.15
N LYS A 95 6.22 1.07 8.96
CA LYS A 95 4.79 0.97 8.62
C LYS A 95 4.31 -0.49 8.67
N THR A 96 5.04 -1.43 8.06
CA THR A 96 4.66 -2.85 8.03
C THR A 96 4.58 -3.50 9.41
N ILE A 97 5.40 -3.07 10.37
CA ILE A 97 5.36 -3.58 11.75
C ILE A 97 4.46 -2.77 12.69
N GLY A 98 3.70 -1.80 12.16
CA GLY A 98 2.74 -1.00 12.93
C GLY A 98 3.35 0.03 13.88
N ILE A 99 4.61 0.44 13.66
CA ILE A 99 5.25 1.52 14.46
C ILE A 99 4.88 2.91 13.91
N SER A 100 4.68 3.03 12.60
CA SER A 100 4.33 4.28 11.92
C SER A 100 2.97 4.15 11.26
N GLU A 101 2.19 5.22 11.31
CA GLU A 101 0.89 5.30 10.63
C GLU A 101 1.05 5.17 9.11
N THR A 102 0.07 4.50 8.52
CA THR A 102 -0.13 4.38 7.09
C THR A 102 -1.24 5.32 6.62
N LYS A 103 -1.30 5.60 5.31
CA LYS A 103 -2.41 6.42 4.78
C LYS A 103 -3.78 5.71 4.84
N TRP A 104 -3.81 4.41 5.16
CA TRP A 104 -5.02 3.61 5.30
C TRP A 104 -5.54 3.59 6.74
N ASP A 105 -4.74 4.09 7.70
CA ASP A 105 -5.12 4.18 9.12
C ASP A 105 -5.91 5.47 9.43
N ASP A 106 -6.08 6.35 8.44
CA ASP A 106 -6.81 7.61 8.60
C ASP A 106 -8.32 7.38 8.56
N GLU A 107 -8.92 7.26 9.75
CA GLU A 107 -10.36 7.09 9.97
C GLU A 107 -11.21 8.20 9.35
N THR A 108 -10.67 9.39 9.09
CA THR A 108 -11.45 10.47 8.44
C THR A 108 -11.60 10.28 6.94
N ILE A 109 -10.69 9.49 6.34
CA ILE A 109 -10.62 9.24 4.90
C ILE A 109 -11.10 7.82 4.58
N TRP A 110 -10.74 6.83 5.42
CA TRP A 110 -11.04 5.41 5.23
C TRP A 110 -12.21 4.91 6.07
N GLY A 111 -12.61 5.64 7.12
CA GLY A 111 -13.93 5.55 7.76
C GLY A 111 -14.15 4.39 8.71
#